data_AF-A0A350WYR7-F1
#
_entry.id   AF-A0A350WYR7-F1
#
_cell.length_a   1.000
_cell.length_b   1.000
_cell.length_c   1.000
_cell.angle_alpha   90.00
_cell.angle_beta   90.00
_cell.angle_gamma   90.00
#
_symmetry.space_group_name_H-M   'P 1'
#
loop_
_entity.id
_entity.type
_entity.pdbx_description
1 polymer ?
#
loop_
_entity_poly.entity_id
_entity_poly.type
_entity_poly.pdbx_seq_one_letter_code
_entity_poly.pdbx_strand_id
1 'polypeptide(L)'
;SVLFLFDQKVDGYEIQQRALELLPKYHKFSTQQREIVETWIENTFEHQLAKFLIKLLKLTPEEGAQMIANNSRAFSELEEAAEARGEKKGIEKGIQKGIQKGIEKANIETAINLLKLKTLDDETIAASVGLPLEMVQQLKQEVME
;
A
#
# COMPACT_ATOMS: atom_id res chain seq x y z
N SER A 1 10.21 3.58 -32.96
CA SER A 1 10.38 2.11 -32.97
C SER A 1 9.38 1.46 -32.03
N VAL A 2 8.90 0.24 -32.30
CA VAL A 2 7.94 -0.49 -31.43
C VAL A 2 8.39 -0.55 -29.97
N LEU A 3 9.70 -0.69 -29.77
CA LEU A 3 10.35 -0.72 -28.45
C LEU A 3 10.19 0.60 -27.68
N PHE A 4 10.17 1.74 -28.36
CA PHE A 4 9.99 3.06 -27.72
C PHE A 4 8.61 3.23 -27.09
N LEU A 5 7.58 2.52 -27.59
CA LEU A 5 6.23 2.63 -27.05
C LEU A 5 6.13 2.05 -25.63
N PHE A 6 7.04 1.19 -25.21
CA PHE A 6 6.91 0.54 -23.90
C PHE A 6 8.08 0.86 -22.95
N ASP A 7 9.07 1.64 -23.41
CA ASP A 7 10.30 1.99 -22.68
C ASP A 7 10.14 3.24 -21.79
N GLN A 8 8.94 3.50 -21.25
CA GLN A 8 8.66 4.67 -20.41
C GLN A 8 8.02 4.26 -19.08
N LYS A 9 8.24 5.03 -18.02
CA LYS A 9 7.47 4.88 -16.76
C LYS A 9 6.02 5.28 -17.04
N VAL A 10 5.17 4.29 -17.26
CA VAL A 10 3.73 4.43 -17.50
C VAL A 10 2.95 3.51 -16.59
N ASP A 11 1.71 3.89 -16.26
CA ASP A 11 0.82 3.08 -15.44
C ASP A 11 0.27 1.86 -16.21
N GLY A 12 -0.39 0.96 -15.48
CA GLY A 12 -0.92 -0.28 -16.05
C GLY A 12 -1.99 -0.06 -17.14
N TYR A 13 -2.74 1.04 -17.10
CA TYR A 13 -3.75 1.37 -18.09
C TYR A 13 -3.12 1.84 -19.40
N GLU A 14 -2.11 2.71 -19.31
CA GLU A 14 -1.42 3.23 -20.48
C GLU A 14 -0.63 2.13 -21.20
N ILE A 15 -0.04 1.16 -20.48
CA ILE A 15 0.59 -0.04 -21.09
C ILE A 15 -0.43 -0.85 -21.90
N GLN A 16 -1.66 -1.01 -21.41
CA GLN A 16 -2.73 -1.72 -22.12
C GLN A 16 -3.16 -1.00 -23.40
N GLN A 17 -3.30 0.33 -23.35
CA GLN A 17 -3.64 1.13 -24.52
C GLN A 17 -2.56 1.05 -25.60
N ARG A 18 -1.29 1.13 -25.20
CA ARG A 18 -0.17 0.98 -26.14
C ARG A 18 -0.11 -0.41 -26.76
N ALA A 19 -0.46 -1.46 -26.01
CA ALA A 19 -0.59 -2.82 -26.54
C ALA A 19 -1.74 -2.94 -27.57
N LEU A 20 -2.88 -2.27 -27.35
CA LEU A 20 -3.97 -2.20 -28.31
C LEU A 20 -3.57 -1.50 -29.62
N GLU A 21 -2.89 -0.37 -29.54
CA GLU A 21 -2.39 0.34 -30.72
C GLU A 21 -1.37 -0.49 -31.52
N LEU A 22 -0.66 -1.39 -30.83
CA LEU A 22 0.28 -2.31 -31.43
C LEU A 22 -0.42 -3.49 -32.10
N LEU A 23 -1.57 -3.93 -31.59
CA LEU A 23 -2.25 -5.17 -31.98
C LEU A 23 -2.53 -5.25 -33.50
N PRO A 24 -3.05 -4.21 -34.20
CA PRO A 24 -3.20 -4.24 -35.66
C PRO A 24 -1.88 -4.32 -36.44
N LYS A 25 -0.78 -3.84 -35.85
CA LYS A 25 0.57 -3.86 -36.45
C LYS A 25 1.26 -5.19 -36.19
N TYR A 26 1.05 -5.77 -35.01
CA TYR A 26 1.60 -7.04 -34.57
C TYR A 26 1.24 -8.19 -35.52
N HIS A 27 -0.01 -8.23 -35.97
CA HIS A 27 -0.49 -9.21 -36.95
C HIS A 27 0.19 -9.09 -38.32
N LYS A 28 0.82 -7.95 -38.63
CA LYS A 28 1.57 -7.72 -39.88
C LYS A 28 3.07 -8.03 -39.75
N PHE A 29 3.56 -8.27 -38.53
CA PHE A 29 4.97 -8.56 -38.28
C PHE A 29 5.34 -9.97 -38.73
N SER A 30 6.59 -10.14 -39.15
CA SER A 30 7.18 -11.46 -39.37
C SER A 30 7.37 -12.21 -38.05
N THR A 31 7.56 -13.52 -38.12
CA THR A 31 7.81 -14.37 -36.94
C THR A 31 8.96 -13.84 -36.09
N GLN A 32 10.08 -13.48 -36.72
CA GLN A 32 11.26 -12.94 -36.03
C GLN A 32 10.98 -11.60 -35.32
N GLN A 33 10.19 -10.72 -35.95
CA GLN A 33 9.79 -9.45 -35.34
C GLN A 33 8.87 -9.65 -34.14
N ARG A 34 7.98 -10.64 -34.20
CA ARG A 34 7.11 -11.00 -33.07
C ARG A 34 7.91 -11.57 -31.91
N GLU A 35 8.84 -12.50 -32.17
CA GLU A 35 9.73 -13.05 -31.14
C GLU A 35 10.51 -11.96 -30.40
N ILE A 36 11.08 -11.01 -31.13
CA ILE A 36 11.80 -9.88 -30.52
C ILE A 36 10.90 -9.08 -29.58
N VAL A 37 9.65 -8.83 -29.98
CA VAL A 37 8.66 -8.11 -29.15
C VAL A 37 8.25 -8.94 -27.93
N GLU A 38 7.97 -10.23 -28.12
CA GLU A 38 7.60 -11.15 -27.03
C GLU A 38 8.73 -11.23 -25.98
N THR A 39 9.96 -11.51 -26.41
CA THR A 39 11.13 -11.58 -25.52
C THR A 39 11.40 -10.25 -24.81
N TRP A 40 11.21 -9.13 -25.48
CA TRP A 40 11.35 -7.83 -24.84
C TRP A 40 10.28 -7.59 -23.75
N ILE A 41 9.02 -7.97 -24.02
CA ILE A 41 7.92 -7.89 -23.04
C ILE A 41 8.21 -8.78 -21.82
N GLU A 42 8.69 -10.01 -22.02
CA GLU A 42 9.03 -10.95 -20.94
C GLU A 42 10.15 -10.43 -20.04
N ASN A 43 11.12 -9.72 -20.61
CA ASN A 43 12.27 -9.19 -19.88
C ASN A 43 12.00 -7.82 -19.23
N THR A 44 10.96 -7.11 -19.67
CA THR A 44 10.67 -5.73 -19.20
C THR A 44 9.60 -5.71 -18.13
N PHE A 45 8.56 -6.55 -18.24
CA PHE A 45 7.43 -6.54 -17.33
C PHE A 45 7.46 -7.71 -16.35
N GLU A 46 6.79 -7.56 -15.20
CA GLU A 46 6.61 -8.67 -14.28
C GLU A 46 5.90 -9.86 -14.96
N HIS A 47 6.26 -11.07 -14.52
CA HIS A 47 5.91 -12.32 -15.19
C HIS A 47 4.41 -12.48 -15.54
N GLN A 48 3.52 -12.08 -14.63
CA GLN A 48 2.07 -12.17 -14.85
C GLN A 48 1.58 -11.15 -15.87
N LEU A 49 2.10 -9.92 -15.81
CA LEU A 49 1.75 -8.85 -16.74
C LEU A 49 2.30 -9.13 -18.15
N ALA A 50 3.55 -9.62 -18.25
CA ALA A 50 4.16 -10.00 -19.51
C ALA A 50 3.33 -11.08 -20.25
N LYS A 51 2.95 -12.15 -19.54
CA LYS A 51 2.09 -13.22 -20.08
C LYS A 51 0.75 -12.68 -20.58
N PHE A 52 0.14 -11.76 -19.82
CA PHE A 52 -1.11 -11.13 -20.21
C PHE A 52 -0.96 -10.30 -21.50
N LEU A 53 0.08 -9.47 -21.60
CA LEU A 53 0.32 -8.62 -22.77
C LEU A 53 0.59 -9.45 -24.03
N ILE A 54 1.38 -10.52 -23.94
CA ILE A 54 1.66 -11.41 -25.07
C ILE A 54 0.38 -12.11 -25.53
N LYS A 55 -0.44 -12.59 -24.59
CA LYS A 55 -1.74 -13.17 -24.92
C LYS A 55 -2.62 -12.15 -25.65
N LEU A 56 -2.63 -10.91 -25.18
CA LEU A 56 -3.42 -9.83 -25.76
C LEU A 56 -2.99 -9.49 -27.19
N LEU A 57 -1.68 -9.41 -27.47
CA LEU A 57 -1.15 -9.15 -28.81
C LEU A 57 -1.47 -10.25 -29.82
N LYS A 58 -1.70 -11.49 -29.35
CA LYS A 58 -2.08 -12.64 -30.18
C LYS A 58 -3.58 -12.69 -30.52
N LEU A 59 -4.42 -11.93 -29.81
CA LEU A 59 -5.87 -11.86 -30.08
C LEU A 59 -6.18 -11.03 -31.31
N THR A 60 -7.37 -11.21 -31.88
CA THR A 60 -7.91 -10.25 -32.85
C THR A 60 -8.23 -8.91 -32.17
N PRO A 61 -8.28 -7.78 -32.91
CA PRO A 61 -8.61 -6.48 -32.32
C PRO A 61 -9.94 -6.46 -31.56
N GLU A 62 -10.93 -7.22 -32.03
CA GLU A 62 -12.26 -7.32 -31.43
C GLU A 62 -12.25 -8.13 -30.12
N GLU A 63 -11.58 -9.28 -30.12
CA GLU A 63 -11.39 -10.08 -28.90
C GLU A 63 -10.52 -9.36 -27.86
N GLY A 64 -9.48 -8.64 -28.32
CA GLY A 64 -8.62 -7.81 -27.48
C GLY A 64 -9.40 -6.68 -26.81
N ALA A 65 -10.27 -5.99 -27.56
CA ALA A 65 -11.13 -4.95 -27.02
C ALA A 65 -12.13 -5.48 -25.97
N GLN A 66 -12.76 -6.64 -26.24
CA GLN A 66 -13.69 -7.29 -25.30
C GLN A 66 -12.99 -7.72 -24.00
N MET A 67 -11.79 -8.29 -24.12
CA MET A 67 -11.00 -8.72 -22.97
C MET A 67 -10.56 -7.53 -22.10
N ILE A 68 -10.21 -6.40 -22.73
CA ILE A 68 -9.88 -5.16 -22.00
C ILE A 68 -11.10 -4.59 -21.31
N ALA A 69 -12.27 -4.51 -21.95
CA ALA A 69 -13.47 -3.99 -21.28
C ALA A 69 -13.81 -4.76 -19.99
N ASN A 70 -13.61 -6.08 -20.00
CA ASN A 70 -13.78 -6.90 -18.81
C ASN A 70 -12.66 -6.69 -17.78
N ASN A 71 -11.42 -6.60 -18.23
CA ASN A 71 -10.27 -6.41 -17.34
C ASN A 71 -10.18 -5.01 -16.75
N SER A 72 -10.48 -3.95 -17.49
CA SER A 72 -10.54 -2.57 -16.98
C SER A 72 -11.56 -2.45 -15.86
N ARG A 73 -12.70 -3.14 -15.94
CA ARG A 73 -13.66 -3.23 -14.84
C ARG A 73 -13.04 -3.92 -13.62
N ALA A 74 -12.40 -5.08 -13.82
CA ALA A 74 -11.74 -5.81 -12.75
C ALA A 74 -10.57 -5.02 -12.12
N PHE A 75 -9.83 -4.24 -12.90
CA PHE A 75 -8.76 -3.37 -12.41
C PHE A 75 -9.30 -2.19 -11.61
N SER A 76 -10.38 -1.54 -12.07
CA SER A 76 -11.06 -0.48 -11.32
C SER A 76 -11.54 -1.00 -9.96
N GLU A 77 -12.17 -2.17 -9.93
CA GLU A 77 -12.61 -2.82 -8.69
C GLU A 77 -11.43 -3.16 -7.76
N LEU A 78 -10.30 -3.58 -8.32
CA LEU A 78 -9.09 -3.86 -7.54
C LEU A 78 -8.45 -2.60 -6.95
N GLU A 79 -8.43 -1.50 -7.71
CA GLU A 79 -7.95 -0.18 -7.25
C GLU A 79 -8.83 0.36 -6.14
N GLU A 80 -10.15 0.37 -6.33
CA GLU A 80 -11.13 0.77 -5.30
C GLU A 80 -10.97 -0.10 -4.04
N ALA A 81 -10.82 -1.42 -4.20
CA ALA A 81 -10.59 -2.32 -3.07
C ALA A 81 -9.22 -2.10 -2.40
N ALA A 82 -8.19 -1.68 -3.14
CA ALA A 82 -6.89 -1.35 -2.57
C ALA A 82 -6.95 -0.04 -1.79
N GLU A 83 -7.61 0.98 -2.33
CA GLU A 83 -7.86 2.27 -1.68
C GLU A 83 -8.67 2.09 -0.39
N ALA A 84 -9.80 1.40 -0.46
CA ALA A 84 -10.64 1.09 0.70
C ALA A 84 -9.87 0.31 1.79
N ARG A 85 -9.00 -0.65 1.39
CA ARG A 85 -8.13 -1.35 2.35
C ARG A 85 -7.07 -0.43 2.95
N GLY A 86 -6.51 0.47 2.17
CA GLY A 86 -5.55 1.48 2.62
C GLY A 86 -6.16 2.42 3.66
N GLU A 87 -7.33 2.96 3.35
CA GLU A 87 -8.10 3.85 4.24
C GLU A 87 -8.44 3.14 5.55
N LYS A 88 -9.02 1.93 5.48
CA LYS A 88 -9.37 1.14 6.68
C LYS A 88 -8.17 0.88 7.58
N LYS A 89 -7.03 0.47 7.00
CA LYS A 89 -5.77 0.25 7.76
C LYS A 89 -5.25 1.57 8.35
N GLY A 90 -5.39 2.68 7.64
CA GLY A 90 -5.00 4.01 8.10
C GLY A 90 -5.81 4.43 9.33
N ILE A 91 -7.14 4.31 9.24
CA ILE A 91 -8.07 4.62 10.33
C ILE A 91 -7.78 3.74 11.55
N GLU A 92 -7.67 2.42 11.37
CA GLU A 92 -7.40 1.49 12.47
C GLU A 92 -6.10 1.82 13.20
N LYS A 93 -5.00 2.05 12.47
CA LYS A 93 -3.72 2.46 13.05
C LYS A 93 -3.82 3.82 13.74
N GLY A 94 -4.57 4.75 13.17
CA GLY A 94 -4.81 6.08 13.75
C GLY A 94 -5.54 6.00 15.09
N ILE A 95 -6.63 5.23 15.15
CA ILE A 95 -7.42 5.00 16.36
C ILE A 95 -6.57 4.31 17.43
N GLN A 96 -5.86 3.23 17.11
CA GLN A 96 -5.01 2.53 18.08
C GLN A 96 -3.93 3.44 18.67
N LYS A 97 -3.22 4.20 17.82
CA LYS A 97 -2.22 5.17 18.28
C LYS A 97 -2.84 6.28 19.14
N GLY A 98 -4.03 6.75 18.77
CA GLY A 98 -4.76 7.77 19.52
C GLY A 98 -5.15 7.29 20.92
N ILE A 99 -5.73 6.08 21.02
CA ILE A 99 -6.11 5.45 22.29
C ILE A 99 -4.88 5.23 23.17
N GLN A 100 -3.80 4.67 22.63
CA GLN A 100 -2.57 4.41 23.40
C GLN A 100 -1.99 5.70 23.99
N LYS A 101 -1.88 6.77 23.18
CA LYS A 101 -1.42 8.07 23.65
C LYS A 101 -2.36 8.69 24.69
N GLY A 102 -3.66 8.48 24.55
CA GLY A 102 -4.66 8.94 25.52
C GLY A 102 -4.51 8.25 26.87
N ILE A 103 -4.38 6.93 26.87
CA ILE A 103 -4.16 6.12 28.08
C ILE A 103 -2.85 6.52 28.75
N GLU A 104 -1.76 6.65 27.99
CA GLU A 104 -0.45 7.04 28.53
C GLU A 104 -0.51 8.42 29.21
N LYS A 105 -1.14 9.41 28.55
CA LYS A 105 -1.33 10.75 29.14
C LYS A 105 -2.19 10.70 30.41
N ALA A 106 -3.31 9.98 30.38
CA ALA A 106 -4.20 9.85 31.54
C ALA A 106 -3.49 9.17 32.71
N ASN A 107 -2.67 8.16 32.43
CA ASN A 107 -1.84 7.48 33.42
C ASN A 107 -0.82 8.45 34.03
N ILE A 108 -0.07 9.19 33.21
CA ILE A 108 0.89 10.20 33.70
C ILE A 108 0.20 11.25 34.57
N GLU A 109 -0.92 11.82 34.13
CA GLU A 109 -1.69 12.80 34.90
C GLU A 109 -2.19 12.22 36.23
N THR A 110 -2.67 10.98 36.22
CA THR A 110 -3.13 10.28 37.43
C THR A 110 -1.97 10.06 38.40
N ALA A 111 -0.81 9.60 37.93
CA ALA A 111 0.37 9.42 38.77
C ALA A 111 0.84 10.74 39.39
N ILE A 112 0.88 11.83 38.62
CA ILE A 112 1.22 13.17 39.13
C ILE A 112 0.23 13.60 40.24
N ASN A 113 -1.07 13.38 40.02
CA ASN A 113 -2.09 13.73 41.01
C ASN A 113 -1.93 12.91 42.31
N LEU A 114 -1.63 11.62 42.21
CA LEU A 114 -1.39 10.75 43.37
C LEU A 114 -0.11 11.13 44.12
N LEU A 115 0.98 11.43 43.40
CA LEU A 115 2.24 11.88 44.00
C LEU A 115 2.07 13.16 44.82
N LYS A 116 1.24 14.11 44.34
CA LYS A 116 0.93 15.36 45.06
C LYS A 116 0.21 15.14 46.38
N LEU A 117 -0.52 14.03 46.55
CA LEU A 117 -1.20 13.70 47.80
C LEU A 117 -0.21 13.27 48.91
N LYS A 118 0.99 12.79 48.55
CA LYS A 118 2.04 12.34 49.48
C LYS A 118 1.60 11.26 50.48
N THR A 119 0.54 10.51 50.15
CA THR A 119 -0.03 9.46 51.01
C THR A 119 0.33 8.04 50.58
N LEU A 120 0.80 7.86 49.35
CA LEU A 120 1.12 6.57 48.74
C LEU A 120 2.61 6.51 48.39
N ASP A 121 3.21 5.32 48.50
CA ASP A 121 4.55 5.03 47.99
C ASP A 121 4.58 4.86 46.47
N ASP A 122 5.78 4.96 45.89
CA ASP A 122 5.98 5.04 44.44
C ASP A 122 5.62 3.70 43.77
N GLU A 123 5.87 2.58 44.44
CA GLU A 123 5.50 1.24 44.02
C GLU A 123 3.98 1.06 43.90
N THR A 124 3.23 1.53 44.90
CA THR A 124 1.77 1.48 44.89
C THR A 124 1.18 2.35 43.79
N ILE A 125 1.75 3.53 43.54
CA ILE A 125 1.31 4.43 42.46
C ILE A 125 1.59 3.79 41.10
N ALA A 126 2.80 3.24 40.88
CA ALA A 126 3.17 2.55 39.65
C ALA A 126 2.22 1.40 39.32
N ALA A 127 1.92 0.55 40.30
CA ALA A 127 1.01 -0.57 40.15
C ALA A 127 -0.45 -0.13 39.87
N SER A 128 -0.92 0.91 40.55
CA SER A 128 -2.32 1.39 40.43
C SER A 128 -2.61 2.04 39.08
N VAL A 129 -1.61 2.72 38.52
CA VAL A 129 -1.74 3.51 37.30
C VAL A 129 -1.25 2.75 36.07
N GLY A 130 -0.50 1.66 36.26
CA GLY A 130 0.06 0.87 35.17
C GLY A 130 1.23 1.57 34.48
N LEU A 131 2.08 2.25 35.27
CA LEU A 131 3.32 2.86 34.81
C LEU A 131 4.54 2.09 35.37
N PRO A 132 5.69 2.10 34.67
CA PRO A 132 6.94 1.63 35.24
C PRO A 132 7.31 2.43 36.49
N LEU A 133 7.89 1.75 37.49
CA LEU A 133 8.31 2.39 38.74
C LEU A 133 9.31 3.53 38.47
N GLU A 134 10.24 3.33 37.54
CA GLU A 134 11.23 4.32 37.15
C GLU A 134 10.57 5.60 36.61
N MET A 135 9.48 5.46 35.84
CA MET A 135 8.72 6.59 35.30
C MET A 135 8.04 7.39 36.43
N VAL A 136 7.47 6.68 37.42
CA VAL A 136 6.86 7.34 38.60
C VAL A 136 7.90 8.09 39.42
N GLN A 137 9.09 7.50 39.62
CA GLN A 137 10.19 8.14 40.32
C GLN A 137 10.71 9.39 39.59
N GLN A 138 10.79 9.34 38.26
CA GLN A 138 11.12 10.52 37.43
C GLN A 138 10.08 11.62 37.58
N LEU A 139 8.79 11.30 37.42
CA LEU A 139 7.69 12.26 37.60
C LEU A 139 7.70 12.88 38.99
N LYS A 140 8.07 12.12 40.03
CA LYS A 140 8.18 12.63 41.40
C LYS A 140 9.29 13.66 41.56
N GLN A 141 10.44 13.47 40.92
CA GLN A 141 11.52 14.46 40.91
C GLN A 141 11.05 15.75 40.23
N GLU A 142 10.41 15.65 39.06
CA GLU A 142 9.89 16.82 38.31
C GLU A 142 8.80 17.60 39.05
N VAL A 143 7.98 16.93 39.87
CA VAL A 143 6.87 17.55 40.61
C VAL A 143 7.29 18.11 41.98
N MET A 144 8.44 17.67 42.51
CA MET A 144 8.93 18.05 43.84
C MET A 144 10.11 19.04 43.82
N GLU A 145 10.67 19.34 42.64
CA GLU A 145 11.49 20.54 42.39
C GLU A 145 10.63 21.82 42.39
#